data_AF-A0A953LQG4-F1
#
_entry.id   AF-A0A953LQG4-F1
#
_cell.length_a   1.000
_cell.length_b   1.000
_cell.length_c   1.000
_cell.angle_alpha   90.00
_cell.angle_beta   90.00
_cell.angle_gamma   90.00
#
_symmetry.space_group_name_H-M   'P 1'
#
loop_
_entity.id
_entity.type
_entity.pdbx_description
1 polymer ?
#
loop_
_entity_poly.entity_id
_entity_poly.type
_entity_poly.pdbx_seq_one_letter_code
_entity_poly.pdbx_strand_id
1 'polypeptide(L)'
;GGVEVMSRGAYLMPTLRSGARMGDTQAIDAMVAVLTDPFGVGHMGITAENLAVKHGIGREAQDAFAVESQNRAAKAIAEGRFKSQIAPITLKTRKGDVVFDTDEHPRAGTTMETLAKMKPAFKKDGTVTAGNASGINDAAAALILADAAKAAAGGHKPIARLVAYAIAGVPNDVMGEGPIPSTKVALQKAGLTLDKIDLIESNEAFAVQSLTVAKGLGFDPARTNVNGGAIALGHPVGATGAVIVTKLLHELIRSNGRYGIATMCIGGGQGITTIWERI
;
A
#
# COMPACT_ATOMS: atom_id res chain seq x y z
N GLY A 1 -5.56 -3.64 -12.59
CA GLY A 1 -6.49 -3.80 -11.46
C GLY A 1 -5.90 -4.77 -10.46
N GLY A 2 -6.69 -5.21 -9.50
CA GLY A 2 -6.30 -6.20 -8.49
C GLY A 2 -7.45 -6.49 -7.53
N VAL A 3 -7.41 -7.67 -6.92
CA VAL A 3 -8.35 -8.12 -5.89
C VAL A 3 -7.58 -8.91 -4.85
N GLU A 4 -7.92 -8.73 -3.59
CA GLU A 4 -7.40 -9.54 -2.50
C GLU A 4 -8.49 -9.69 -1.43
N VAL A 5 -8.63 -10.90 -0.89
CA VAL A 5 -9.56 -11.19 0.21
C VAL A 5 -8.81 -11.99 1.27
N MET A 6 -7.97 -11.28 2.04
CA MET A 6 -7.11 -11.88 3.05
C MET A 6 -7.92 -12.49 4.21
N SER A 7 -9.10 -11.96 4.52
CA SER A 7 -10.02 -12.55 5.52
C SER A 7 -10.45 -13.98 5.17
N ARG A 8 -10.33 -14.37 3.90
CA ARG A 8 -10.64 -15.70 3.37
C ARG A 8 -9.38 -16.51 3.05
N GLY A 9 -8.24 -16.17 3.68
CA GLY A 9 -7.00 -16.94 3.58
C GLY A 9 -7.21 -18.43 3.88
N ALA A 10 -6.55 -19.28 3.10
CA ALA A 10 -6.65 -20.73 3.25
C ALA A 10 -5.56 -21.29 4.16
N TYR A 11 -5.83 -22.45 4.76
CA TYR A 11 -4.79 -23.30 5.34
C TYR A 11 -4.47 -24.43 4.37
N LEU A 12 -3.17 -24.68 4.13
CA LEU A 12 -2.67 -25.70 3.23
C LEU A 12 -2.07 -26.85 4.03
N MET A 13 -2.41 -28.09 3.66
CA MET A 13 -1.76 -29.30 4.20
C MET A 13 -1.17 -30.09 3.03
N PRO A 14 0.06 -29.78 2.58
CA PRO A 14 0.64 -30.35 1.35
C PRO A 14 0.74 -31.88 1.38
N THR A 15 0.95 -32.45 2.57
CA THR A 15 1.05 -33.89 2.81
C THR A 15 -0.25 -34.66 2.58
N LEU A 16 -1.42 -33.99 2.53
CA LEU A 16 -2.70 -34.69 2.30
C LEU A 16 -2.78 -35.34 0.92
N ARG A 17 -2.04 -34.84 -0.07
CA ARG A 17 -2.08 -35.41 -1.43
C ARG A 17 -1.39 -36.77 -1.50
N SER A 18 -0.21 -36.90 -0.91
CA SER A 18 0.64 -38.10 -1.01
C SER A 18 0.65 -38.95 0.26
N GLY A 19 0.02 -38.48 1.34
CA GLY A 19 -0.02 -39.13 2.64
C GLY A 19 1.16 -38.74 3.53
N ALA A 20 0.88 -38.45 4.80
CA ALA A 20 1.89 -38.15 5.83
C ALA A 20 2.67 -39.39 6.32
N ARG A 21 2.24 -40.59 5.94
CA ARG A 21 2.66 -41.90 6.48
C ARG A 21 2.38 -42.05 7.99
N MET A 22 3.11 -41.35 8.85
CA MET A 22 2.98 -41.42 10.31
C MET A 22 3.58 -40.16 10.96
N GLY A 23 2.96 -39.67 12.04
CA GLY A 23 3.41 -38.50 12.80
C GLY A 23 2.66 -37.20 12.45
N ASP A 24 2.98 -36.14 13.21
CA ASP A 24 2.34 -34.83 13.07
C ASP A 24 2.71 -34.15 11.74
N THR A 25 1.79 -33.37 11.19
CA THR A 25 2.03 -32.54 10.00
C THR A 25 1.56 -31.11 10.21
N GLN A 26 2.15 -30.19 9.44
CA GLN A 26 1.85 -28.77 9.55
C GLN A 26 0.67 -28.38 8.65
N ALA A 27 -0.25 -27.60 9.21
CA ALA A 27 -1.18 -26.77 8.44
C ALA A 27 -0.53 -25.40 8.23
N ILE A 28 -0.30 -25.04 6.97
CA ILE A 28 0.38 -23.81 6.57
C ILE A 28 -0.68 -22.73 6.35
N ASP A 29 -0.60 -21.64 7.10
CA ASP A 29 -1.40 -20.45 6.84
C ASP A 29 -0.92 -19.80 5.52
N ALA A 30 -1.74 -19.86 4.46
CA ALA A 30 -1.37 -19.33 3.15
C ALA A 30 -1.26 -17.80 3.16
N MET A 31 -2.00 -17.10 4.03
CA MET A 31 -1.87 -15.65 4.16
C MET A 31 -0.52 -15.31 4.80
N VAL A 32 -0.11 -15.99 5.87
CA VAL A 32 1.23 -15.78 6.44
C VAL A 32 2.32 -16.14 5.44
N ALA A 33 2.13 -17.19 4.63
CA ALA A 33 3.07 -17.57 3.59
C ALA A 33 3.28 -16.45 2.54
N VAL A 34 2.21 -15.75 2.12
CA VAL A 34 2.31 -14.57 1.24
C VAL A 34 3.07 -13.41 1.89
N LEU A 35 2.95 -13.28 3.22
CA LEU A 35 3.62 -12.24 4.01
C LEU A 35 5.01 -12.65 4.52
N THR A 36 5.55 -13.77 4.04
CA THR A 36 6.85 -14.32 4.44
C THR A 36 7.80 -14.34 3.25
N ASP A 37 9.03 -13.89 3.47
CA ASP A 37 10.06 -13.87 2.45
C ASP A 37 10.40 -15.31 2.01
N PRO A 38 10.33 -15.62 0.70
CA PRO A 38 10.58 -16.98 0.23
C PRO A 38 12.06 -17.39 0.28
N PHE A 39 12.96 -16.46 0.62
CA PHE A 39 14.41 -16.69 0.64
C PHE A 39 15.00 -16.71 2.06
N GLY A 40 14.15 -16.77 3.09
CA GLY A 40 14.57 -17.08 4.46
C GLY A 40 14.75 -15.88 5.40
N VAL A 41 14.37 -14.66 5.00
CA VAL A 41 14.40 -13.50 5.92
C VAL A 41 13.31 -13.59 7.00
N GLY A 42 12.22 -14.30 6.72
CA GLY A 42 11.06 -14.43 7.60
C GLY A 42 9.93 -13.47 7.22
N HIS A 43 9.06 -13.13 8.18
CA HIS A 43 7.93 -12.24 7.92
C HIS A 43 8.39 -10.90 7.35
N MET A 44 7.61 -10.26 6.46
CA MET A 44 7.93 -8.94 5.89
C MET A 44 8.23 -7.88 6.95
N GLY A 45 7.66 -8.02 8.15
CA GLY A 45 7.96 -7.17 9.30
C GLY A 45 9.42 -7.23 9.78
N ILE A 46 10.12 -8.34 9.56
CA ILE A 46 11.57 -8.45 9.81
C ILE A 46 12.36 -7.59 8.81
N THR A 47 11.95 -7.57 7.53
CA THR A 47 12.57 -6.68 6.52
C THR A 47 12.39 -5.20 6.90
N ALA A 48 11.27 -4.85 7.53
CA ALA A 48 11.02 -3.50 8.04
C ALA A 48 11.95 -3.17 9.23
N GLU A 49 12.14 -4.09 10.17
CA GLU A 49 13.12 -3.92 11.26
C GLU A 49 14.56 -3.77 10.74
N ASN A 50 14.91 -4.49 9.67
CA ASN A 50 16.23 -4.32 9.03
C ASN A 50 16.42 -2.89 8.50
N LEU A 51 15.38 -2.29 7.92
CA LEU A 51 15.41 -0.89 7.49
C LEU A 51 15.52 0.07 8.68
N ALA A 52 14.86 -0.21 9.80
CA ALA A 52 14.95 0.61 11.01
C ALA A 52 16.40 0.70 11.49
N VAL A 53 17.10 -0.43 11.52
CA VAL A 53 18.53 -0.50 11.86
C VAL A 53 19.39 0.18 10.79
N LYS A 54 19.22 -0.16 9.51
CA LYS A 54 20.03 0.34 8.40
C LYS A 54 19.98 1.87 8.26
N HIS A 55 18.79 2.47 8.44
CA HIS A 55 18.56 3.90 8.22
C HIS A 55 18.51 4.72 9.51
N GLY A 56 18.64 4.09 10.67
CA GLY A 56 18.58 4.75 11.98
C GLY A 56 17.21 5.37 12.27
N ILE A 57 16.12 4.72 11.86
CA ILE A 57 14.75 5.22 12.01
C ILE A 57 14.13 4.62 13.27
N GLY A 58 14.11 5.41 14.34
CA GLY A 58 13.56 5.00 15.64
C GLY A 58 12.04 4.84 15.67
N ARG A 59 11.56 4.24 16.76
CA ARG A 59 10.14 3.99 17.04
C ARG A 59 9.28 5.25 17.00
N GLU A 60 9.74 6.33 17.61
CA GLU A 60 8.97 7.59 17.72
C GLU A 60 8.67 8.20 16.34
N ALA A 61 9.63 8.15 15.42
CA ALA A 61 9.43 8.62 14.05
C ALA A 61 8.39 7.77 13.29
N GLN A 62 8.42 6.44 13.50
CA GLN A 62 7.46 5.52 12.90
C GLN A 62 6.04 5.76 13.42
N ASP A 63 5.90 5.94 14.74
CA ASP A 63 4.61 6.21 15.37
C ASP A 63 4.06 7.60 14.96
N ALA A 64 4.91 8.62 14.87
CA ALA A 64 4.50 9.95 14.40
C ALA A 64 3.98 9.91 12.96
N PHE A 65 4.67 9.16 12.08
CA PHE A 65 4.21 8.93 10.72
C PHE A 65 2.86 8.20 10.68
N ALA A 66 2.66 7.20 11.53
CA ALA A 66 1.41 6.46 11.62
C ALA A 66 0.24 7.32 12.11
N VAL A 67 0.45 8.17 13.12
CA VAL A 67 -0.55 9.14 13.60
C VAL A 67 -0.98 10.07 12.47
N GLU A 68 -0.02 10.61 11.70
CA GLU A 68 -0.31 11.48 10.58
C GLU A 68 -1.14 10.77 9.49
N SER A 69 -0.78 9.53 9.14
CA SER A 69 -1.55 8.72 8.19
C SER A 69 -3.00 8.50 8.65
N GLN A 70 -3.20 8.18 9.93
CA GLN A 70 -4.53 8.03 10.54
C GLN A 70 -5.34 9.33 10.50
N ASN A 71 -4.72 10.46 10.86
CA ASN A 71 -5.37 11.76 10.85
C ASN A 71 -5.79 12.19 9.44
N ARG A 72 -4.93 11.99 8.44
CA ARG A 72 -5.24 12.29 7.05
C ARG A 72 -6.37 11.44 6.50
N ALA A 73 -6.37 10.13 6.80
CA ALA A 73 -7.44 9.23 6.40
C ALA A 73 -8.77 9.61 7.04
N ALA A 74 -8.79 9.86 8.35
CA ALA A 74 -10.00 10.29 9.06
C ALA A 74 -10.57 11.59 8.50
N LYS A 75 -9.69 12.57 8.21
CA LYS A 75 -10.08 13.84 7.57
C LYS A 75 -10.63 13.62 6.16
N ALA A 76 -9.96 12.81 5.34
CA ALA A 76 -10.40 12.54 3.96
C ALA A 76 -11.77 11.86 3.90
N ILE A 77 -12.04 10.94 4.83
CA ILE A 77 -13.34 10.28 4.97
C ILE A 77 -14.41 11.28 5.41
N ALA A 78 -14.13 12.08 6.45
CA ALA A 78 -15.07 13.08 6.96
C ALA A 78 -15.44 14.15 5.91
N GLU A 79 -14.49 14.52 5.05
CA GLU A 79 -14.72 15.45 3.93
C GLU A 79 -15.33 14.77 2.68
N GLY A 80 -15.58 13.46 2.72
CA GLY A 80 -16.19 12.71 1.62
C GLY A 80 -15.29 12.53 0.39
N ARG A 81 -13.96 12.68 0.53
CA ARG A 81 -13.00 12.63 -0.61
C ARG A 81 -12.98 11.27 -1.33
N PHE A 82 -13.41 10.20 -0.67
CA PHE A 82 -13.45 8.86 -1.24
C PHE A 82 -14.80 8.49 -1.88
N LYS A 83 -15.85 9.31 -1.72
CA LYS A 83 -17.20 8.96 -2.21
C LYS A 83 -17.27 8.78 -3.73
N SER A 84 -16.46 9.50 -4.51
CA SER A 84 -16.44 9.36 -5.97
C SER A 84 -15.67 8.13 -6.49
N GLN A 85 -14.91 7.45 -5.62
CA GLN A 85 -14.00 6.37 -6.02
C GLN A 85 -14.34 5.02 -5.39
N ILE A 86 -15.22 4.98 -4.39
CA ILE A 86 -15.71 3.75 -3.79
C ILE A 86 -17.02 3.32 -4.47
N ALA A 87 -17.01 2.13 -5.07
CA ALA A 87 -18.23 1.46 -5.49
C ALA A 87 -18.85 0.73 -4.28
N PRO A 88 -20.10 1.03 -3.88
CA PRO A 88 -20.71 0.42 -2.69
C PRO A 88 -20.97 -1.07 -2.91
N ILE A 89 -20.69 -1.88 -1.88
CA ILE A 89 -21.00 -3.31 -1.84
C ILE A 89 -22.27 -3.51 -1.02
N THR A 90 -23.32 -4.05 -1.64
CA THR A 90 -24.57 -4.37 -0.95
C THR A 90 -24.57 -5.85 -0.52
N LEU A 91 -24.55 -6.08 0.77
CA LEU A 91 -24.61 -7.40 1.40
C LEU A 91 -26.06 -7.74 1.73
N LYS A 92 -26.61 -8.74 1.06
CA LYS A 92 -27.96 -9.26 1.35
C LYS A 92 -27.93 -10.12 2.60
N THR A 93 -28.55 -9.67 3.69
CA THR A 93 -28.66 -10.45 4.93
C THR A 93 -30.09 -10.89 5.17
N ARG A 94 -30.30 -11.85 6.10
CA ARG A 94 -31.66 -12.25 6.52
C ARG A 94 -32.47 -11.10 7.14
N LYS A 95 -31.81 -10.04 7.63
CA LYS A 95 -32.45 -8.88 8.27
C LYS A 95 -32.61 -7.69 7.32
N GLY A 96 -32.26 -7.86 6.04
CA GLY A 96 -32.24 -6.79 5.03
C GLY A 96 -30.85 -6.53 4.46
N ASP A 97 -30.78 -5.56 3.56
CA ASP A 97 -29.54 -5.19 2.86
C ASP A 97 -28.67 -4.29 3.74
N VAL A 98 -27.38 -4.58 3.79
CA VAL A 98 -26.34 -3.76 4.45
C VAL A 98 -25.41 -3.23 3.37
N VAL A 99 -25.19 -1.92 3.32
CA VAL A 99 -24.30 -1.29 2.34
C VAL A 99 -22.95 -0.99 2.99
N PHE A 100 -21.88 -1.46 2.35
CA PHE A 100 -20.51 -1.17 2.71
C PHE A 100 -19.91 -0.22 1.65
N ASP A 101 -19.67 1.04 2.02
CA ASP A 101 -19.25 2.11 1.10
C ASP A 101 -18.16 3.04 1.68
N THR A 102 -17.55 2.64 2.80
CA THR A 102 -16.63 3.46 3.56
C THR A 102 -15.52 2.58 4.14
N ASP A 103 -14.26 2.99 3.98
CA ASP A 103 -13.12 2.28 4.54
C ASP A 103 -13.22 2.18 6.07
N GLU A 104 -13.20 0.97 6.60
CA GLU A 104 -13.44 0.69 8.03
C GLU A 104 -12.14 0.55 8.85
N HIS A 105 -10.98 0.43 8.20
CA HIS A 105 -9.70 0.23 8.88
C HIS A 105 -9.19 1.45 9.67
N PRO A 106 -9.44 2.71 9.27
CA PRO A 106 -8.95 3.87 10.00
C PRO A 106 -9.37 3.90 11.47
N ARG A 107 -8.41 4.22 12.34
CA ARG A 107 -8.56 4.30 13.79
C ARG A 107 -8.59 5.78 14.19
N ALA A 108 -9.77 6.40 14.09
CA ALA A 108 -9.96 7.79 14.45
C ALA A 108 -9.50 8.07 15.89
N GLY A 109 -8.76 9.16 16.10
CA GLY A 109 -8.22 9.53 17.41
C GLY A 109 -6.96 8.77 17.83
N THR A 110 -6.27 8.11 16.90
CA THR A 110 -4.93 7.54 17.17
C THR A 110 -3.96 8.64 17.61
N THR A 111 -3.30 8.44 18.76
CA THR A 111 -2.31 9.39 19.31
C THR A 111 -0.96 8.74 19.56
N MET A 112 0.09 9.56 19.71
CA MET A 112 1.43 9.07 20.07
C MET A 112 1.43 8.25 21.35
N GLU A 113 0.65 8.65 22.35
CA GLU A 113 0.55 7.95 23.64
C GLU A 113 -0.11 6.57 23.48
N THR A 114 -1.11 6.46 22.59
CA THR A 114 -1.74 5.17 22.30
C THR A 114 -0.81 4.24 21.54
N LEU A 115 -0.05 4.77 20.58
CA LEU A 115 0.90 3.97 19.81
C LEU A 115 2.09 3.55 20.66
N ALA A 116 2.67 4.43 21.48
CA ALA A 116 3.83 4.14 22.32
C ALA A 116 3.63 2.93 23.27
N LYS A 117 2.38 2.65 23.67
CA LYS A 117 2.02 1.50 24.51
C LYS A 117 2.04 0.16 23.77
N MET A 118 2.07 0.16 22.45
CA MET A 118 2.04 -1.06 21.64
C MET A 118 3.37 -1.81 21.71
N LYS A 119 3.27 -3.12 21.90
CA LYS A 119 4.41 -4.04 21.88
C LYS A 119 4.93 -4.24 20.45
N PRO A 120 6.25 -4.45 20.27
CA PRO A 120 6.82 -4.86 18.99
C PRO A 120 6.15 -6.13 18.46
N ALA A 121 5.84 -6.16 17.16
CA ALA A 121 5.07 -7.23 16.54
C ALA A 121 5.95 -8.36 15.97
N PHE A 122 7.18 -8.07 15.55
CA PHE A 122 7.98 -9.00 14.75
C PHE A 122 9.29 -9.43 15.41
N LYS A 123 9.90 -8.57 16.22
CA LYS A 123 11.17 -8.84 16.88
C LYS A 123 11.11 -8.34 18.33
N LYS A 124 11.70 -9.12 19.25
CA LYS A 124 11.90 -8.67 20.63
C LYS A 124 12.72 -7.37 20.62
N ASP A 125 12.28 -6.37 21.36
CA ASP A 125 12.89 -5.03 21.42
C ASP A 125 12.95 -4.33 20.04
N GLY A 126 12.06 -4.73 19.12
CA GLY A 126 11.89 -4.12 17.81
C GLY A 126 11.14 -2.78 17.85
N THR A 127 11.05 -2.13 16.70
CA THR A 127 10.42 -0.82 16.51
C THR A 127 9.08 -0.91 15.80
N VAL A 128 8.81 -1.98 15.07
CA VAL A 128 7.61 -2.16 14.27
C VAL A 128 6.49 -2.76 15.11
N THR A 129 5.31 -2.16 15.06
CA THR A 129 4.11 -2.56 15.81
C THR A 129 2.89 -2.63 14.90
N ALA A 130 1.78 -3.17 15.40
CA ALA A 130 0.48 -3.10 14.72
C ALA A 130 -0.07 -1.66 14.59
N GLY A 131 0.54 -0.69 15.27
CA GLY A 131 0.17 0.73 15.18
C GLY A 131 0.84 1.44 14.01
N ASN A 132 2.05 1.02 13.64
CA ASN A 132 2.89 1.64 12.62
C ASN A 132 3.17 0.72 11.42
N ALA A 133 2.43 -0.39 11.32
CA ALA A 133 2.34 -1.26 10.16
C ALA A 133 0.94 -1.20 9.56
N SER A 134 0.83 -1.50 8.27
CA SER A 134 -0.46 -1.71 7.61
C SER A 134 -1.20 -2.95 8.12
N GLY A 135 -2.51 -2.96 7.90
CA GLY A 135 -3.39 -4.07 8.26
C GLY A 135 -3.39 -5.22 7.24
N ILE A 136 -4.15 -6.24 7.61
CA ILE A 136 -4.61 -7.32 6.73
C ILE A 136 -6.01 -6.94 6.28
N ASN A 137 -6.23 -6.81 4.97
CA ASN A 137 -7.45 -6.18 4.44
C ASN A 137 -7.96 -6.87 3.18
N ASP A 138 -9.24 -6.60 2.89
CA ASP A 138 -9.92 -7.07 1.68
C ASP A 138 -10.26 -5.87 0.80
N ALA A 139 -9.97 -5.95 -0.50
CA ALA A 139 -10.44 -4.96 -1.47
C ALA A 139 -10.36 -5.47 -2.91
N ALA A 140 -11.02 -4.75 -3.80
CA ALA A 140 -10.80 -4.83 -5.24
C ALA A 140 -10.72 -3.43 -5.83
N ALA A 141 -9.85 -3.24 -6.81
CA ALA A 141 -9.76 -2.01 -7.59
C ALA A 141 -9.49 -2.33 -9.06
N ALA A 142 -10.19 -1.65 -9.96
CA ALA A 142 -10.08 -1.84 -11.40
C ALA A 142 -9.95 -0.50 -12.11
N LEU A 143 -9.13 -0.47 -13.16
CA LEU A 143 -8.97 0.67 -14.06
C LEU A 143 -9.22 0.18 -15.47
N ILE A 144 -9.92 0.99 -16.27
CA ILE A 144 -10.07 0.77 -17.71
C ILE A 144 -8.93 1.50 -18.41
N LEU A 145 -8.07 0.75 -19.09
CA LEU A 145 -6.98 1.29 -19.90
C LEU A 145 -7.33 1.12 -21.37
N ALA A 146 -7.08 2.16 -22.15
CA ALA A 146 -7.31 2.15 -23.58
C ALA A 146 -6.26 2.99 -24.29
N ASP A 147 -6.05 2.68 -25.58
CA ASP A 147 -5.36 3.59 -26.48
C ASP A 147 -6.16 4.90 -26.61
N ALA A 148 -5.45 6.04 -26.61
CA ALA A 148 -6.09 7.37 -26.57
C ALA A 148 -6.92 7.65 -27.83
N ALA A 149 -6.43 7.25 -29.02
CA ALA A 149 -7.13 7.46 -30.27
C ALA A 149 -8.39 6.58 -30.34
N LYS A 150 -8.30 5.32 -29.89
CA LYS A 150 -9.46 4.42 -29.80
C LYS A 150 -10.50 4.91 -28.80
N ALA A 151 -10.08 5.39 -27.64
CA ALA A 151 -10.98 5.96 -26.63
C ALA A 151 -11.74 7.18 -27.20
N ALA A 152 -11.01 8.10 -27.86
CA ALA A 152 -11.61 9.27 -28.50
C ALA A 152 -12.57 8.90 -29.64
N ALA A 153 -12.19 7.94 -30.50
CA ALA A 153 -13.05 7.46 -31.59
C ALA A 153 -14.34 6.80 -31.08
N GLY A 154 -14.30 6.17 -29.90
CA GLY A 154 -15.47 5.63 -29.21
C GLY A 154 -16.29 6.65 -28.40
N GLY A 155 -15.92 7.93 -28.41
CA GLY A 155 -16.60 8.99 -27.64
C GLY A 155 -16.31 8.96 -26.14
N HIS A 156 -15.29 8.23 -25.68
CA HIS A 156 -14.89 8.19 -24.28
C HIS A 156 -13.90 9.32 -23.96
N LYS A 157 -14.03 9.91 -22.77
CA LYS A 157 -13.14 10.96 -22.26
C LYS A 157 -12.17 10.36 -21.24
N PRO A 158 -10.88 10.20 -21.57
CA PRO A 158 -9.88 9.76 -20.59
C PRO A 158 -9.73 10.78 -19.47
N ILE A 159 -9.55 10.31 -18.23
CA ILE A 159 -9.30 11.18 -17.07
C ILE A 159 -7.79 11.40 -16.82
N ALA A 160 -6.96 10.51 -17.35
CA ALA A 160 -5.51 10.53 -17.15
C ALA A 160 -4.79 9.69 -18.21
N ARG A 161 -3.46 9.85 -18.27
CA ARG A 161 -2.53 9.13 -19.13
C ARG A 161 -1.42 8.49 -18.30
N LEU A 162 -1.12 7.22 -18.56
CA LEU A 162 0.10 6.58 -18.03
C LEU A 162 1.31 7.13 -18.79
N VAL A 163 2.16 7.89 -18.11
CA VAL A 163 3.33 8.55 -18.70
C VAL A 163 4.51 7.59 -18.79
N ALA A 164 4.81 6.92 -17.68
CA ALA A 164 5.91 5.96 -17.59
C ALA A 164 5.65 4.97 -16.45
N TYR A 165 6.33 3.84 -16.52
CA TYR A 165 6.42 2.90 -15.42
C TYR A 165 7.79 2.23 -15.36
N ALA A 166 8.16 1.76 -14.18
CA ALA A 166 9.37 0.99 -13.98
C ALA A 166 9.22 0.02 -12.82
N ILE A 167 9.97 -1.08 -12.93
CA ILE A 167 10.15 -2.09 -11.88
C ILE A 167 11.64 -2.18 -11.62
N ALA A 168 12.02 -2.39 -10.37
CA ALA A 168 13.41 -2.57 -9.97
C ALA A 168 13.52 -3.64 -8.89
N GLY A 169 14.65 -4.37 -8.90
CA GLY A 169 15.01 -5.31 -7.84
C GLY A 169 15.92 -4.65 -6.80
N VAL A 170 15.82 -5.13 -5.57
CA VAL A 170 16.68 -4.81 -4.42
C VAL A 170 16.93 -6.10 -3.64
N PRO A 171 17.91 -6.16 -2.71
CA PRO A 171 18.03 -7.30 -1.82
C PRO A 171 16.74 -7.55 -1.03
N ASN A 172 16.38 -8.82 -0.86
CA ASN A 172 15.12 -9.25 -0.24
C ASN A 172 15.02 -8.87 1.24
N ASP A 173 16.14 -8.82 1.95
CA ASP A 173 16.23 -8.43 3.36
C ASP A 173 15.92 -6.94 3.62
N VAL A 174 15.98 -6.12 2.57
CA VAL A 174 15.63 -4.69 2.58
C VAL A 174 14.60 -4.34 1.50
N MET A 175 13.68 -5.27 1.19
CA MET A 175 12.69 -5.14 0.10
C MET A 175 11.93 -3.81 0.08
N GLY A 176 11.72 -3.19 1.25
CA GLY A 176 11.06 -1.90 1.38
C GLY A 176 11.77 -0.74 0.66
N GLU A 177 13.02 -0.90 0.24
CA GLU A 177 13.76 0.07 -0.59
C GLU A 177 13.36 0.06 -2.06
N GLY A 178 12.68 -0.98 -2.56
CA GLY A 178 12.32 -1.14 -3.98
C GLY A 178 11.69 0.09 -4.68
N PRO A 179 10.85 0.90 -4.01
CA PRO A 179 10.35 2.16 -4.56
C PRO A 179 11.44 3.16 -4.97
N ILE A 180 12.59 3.17 -4.29
CA ILE A 180 13.69 4.12 -4.56
C ILE A 180 14.24 3.95 -5.98
N PRO A 181 14.80 2.78 -6.37
CA PRO A 181 15.30 2.60 -7.73
C PRO A 181 14.17 2.62 -8.77
N SER A 182 13.00 2.04 -8.48
CA SER A 182 11.89 2.04 -9.45
C SER A 182 11.38 3.46 -9.75
N THR A 183 11.30 4.34 -8.75
CA THR A 183 10.88 5.74 -8.96
C THR A 183 11.90 6.52 -9.77
N LYS A 184 13.21 6.36 -9.48
CA LYS A 184 14.27 7.02 -10.25
C LYS A 184 14.22 6.63 -11.73
N VAL A 185 14.04 5.34 -12.03
CA VAL A 185 13.92 4.86 -13.42
C VAL A 185 12.63 5.36 -14.07
N ALA A 186 11.50 5.37 -13.36
CA ALA A 186 10.23 5.87 -13.90
C ALA A 186 10.32 7.37 -14.25
N LEU A 187 10.89 8.19 -13.37
CA LEU A 187 11.11 9.62 -13.61
C LEU A 187 12.02 9.86 -14.82
N GLN A 188 13.12 9.12 -14.91
CA GLN A 188 14.03 9.18 -16.07
C GLN A 188 13.30 8.83 -17.38
N LYS A 189 12.52 7.75 -17.40
CA LYS A 189 11.72 7.35 -18.59
C LYS A 189 10.68 8.39 -18.97
N ALA A 190 10.09 9.07 -17.99
CA ALA A 190 9.12 10.14 -18.22
C ALA A 190 9.77 11.47 -18.65
N GLY A 191 11.09 11.62 -18.53
CA GLY A 191 11.76 12.91 -18.70
C GLY A 191 11.30 13.95 -17.66
N LEU A 192 10.93 13.50 -16.46
CA LEU A 192 10.41 14.34 -15.38
C LEU A 192 11.35 14.34 -14.17
N THR A 193 11.24 15.40 -13.39
CA THR A 193 11.89 15.59 -12.11
C THR A 193 10.84 15.71 -11.01
N LEU A 194 11.24 15.47 -9.75
CA LEU A 194 10.30 15.43 -8.63
C LEU A 194 9.57 16.76 -8.40
N ASP A 195 10.17 17.91 -8.75
CA ASP A 195 9.51 19.23 -8.64
C ASP A 195 8.26 19.36 -9.53
N LYS A 196 8.17 18.56 -10.59
CA LYS A 196 6.99 18.51 -11.48
C LYS A 196 5.87 17.63 -10.96
N ILE A 197 6.09 16.86 -9.89
CA ILE A 197 5.11 15.93 -9.35
C ILE A 197 4.27 16.64 -8.29
N ASP A 198 2.97 16.75 -8.56
CA ASP A 198 2.03 17.43 -7.67
C ASP A 198 1.58 16.53 -6.51
N LEU A 199 1.43 15.22 -6.77
CA LEU A 199 0.94 14.24 -5.80
C LEU A 199 1.69 12.92 -5.86
N ILE A 200 1.86 12.30 -4.70
CA ILE A 200 2.56 11.02 -4.55
C ILE A 200 1.68 10.12 -3.70
N GLU A 201 1.37 8.94 -4.20
CA GLU A 201 0.84 7.81 -3.43
C GLU A 201 1.96 6.77 -3.30
N SER A 202 2.63 6.76 -2.14
CA SER A 202 3.69 5.80 -1.81
C SER A 202 3.15 4.84 -0.76
N ASN A 203 2.94 3.57 -1.13
CA ASN A 203 2.31 2.59 -0.24
C ASN A 203 3.02 2.50 1.12
N GLU A 204 2.21 2.43 2.18
CA GLU A 204 2.68 2.41 3.57
C GLU A 204 2.59 1.01 4.17
N ALA A 205 3.32 0.04 3.61
CA ALA A 205 3.32 -1.31 4.18
C ALA A 205 3.79 -1.28 5.65
N PHE A 206 4.85 -0.50 5.90
CA PHE A 206 5.36 -0.17 7.23
C PHE A 206 5.80 1.29 7.27
N ALA A 207 5.66 1.95 8.42
CA ALA A 207 6.07 3.34 8.60
C ALA A 207 7.57 3.52 8.30
N VAL A 208 8.42 2.62 8.81
CA VAL A 208 9.87 2.66 8.57
C VAL A 208 10.24 2.56 7.09
N GLN A 209 9.57 1.69 6.34
CA GLN A 209 9.76 1.58 4.88
C GLN A 209 9.34 2.88 4.18
N SER A 210 8.20 3.44 4.57
CA SER A 210 7.68 4.68 3.99
C SER A 210 8.63 5.86 4.21
N LEU A 211 9.13 6.00 5.45
CA LEU A 211 10.13 7.00 5.83
C LEU A 211 11.45 6.79 5.09
N THR A 212 11.88 5.53 4.91
CA THR A 212 13.08 5.18 4.14
C THR A 212 12.97 5.65 2.70
N VAL A 213 11.84 5.36 2.04
CA VAL A 213 11.57 5.76 0.66
C VAL A 213 11.48 7.28 0.55
N ALA A 214 10.72 7.93 1.44
CA ALA A 214 10.56 9.38 1.44
C ALA A 214 11.91 10.10 1.58
N LYS A 215 12.76 9.64 2.52
CA LYS A 215 14.13 10.16 2.69
C LYS A 215 15.00 9.89 1.46
N GLY A 216 14.94 8.68 0.90
CA GLY A 216 15.77 8.26 -0.24
C GLY A 216 15.44 8.95 -1.57
N LEU A 217 14.22 9.46 -1.71
CA LEU A 217 13.73 10.16 -2.91
C LEU A 217 13.53 11.66 -2.70
N GLY A 218 13.56 12.15 -1.46
CA GLY A 218 13.27 13.55 -1.15
C GLY A 218 11.80 13.91 -1.34
N PHE A 219 10.89 12.98 -1.02
CA PHE A 219 9.45 13.22 -1.13
C PHE A 219 9.00 14.31 -0.15
N ASP A 220 8.18 15.24 -0.66
CA ASP A 220 7.53 16.25 0.15
C ASP A 220 6.35 15.61 0.93
N PRO A 221 6.37 15.63 2.27
CA PRO A 221 5.27 15.11 3.09
C PRO A 221 3.92 15.79 2.82
N ALA A 222 3.91 17.03 2.33
CA ALA A 222 2.69 17.76 1.98
C ALA A 222 2.05 17.28 0.67
N ARG A 223 2.82 16.57 -0.17
CA ARG A 223 2.37 16.01 -1.46
C ARG A 223 2.20 14.49 -1.42
N THR A 224 2.69 13.83 -0.39
CA THR A 224 2.74 12.36 -0.29
C THR A 224 1.64 11.83 0.61
N ASN A 225 0.79 10.93 0.13
CA ASN A 225 -0.30 10.29 0.86
C ASN A 225 -1.18 11.33 1.58
N VAL A 226 -1.61 12.37 0.86
CA VAL A 226 -2.34 13.52 1.42
C VAL A 226 -3.70 13.16 2.01
N ASN A 227 -4.23 12.00 1.64
CA ASN A 227 -5.48 11.43 2.14
C ASN A 227 -5.24 10.23 3.09
N GLY A 228 -4.02 10.06 3.62
CA GLY A 228 -3.61 8.90 4.40
C GLY A 228 -3.20 7.73 3.51
N GLY A 229 -2.45 6.78 4.06
CA GLY A 229 -1.97 5.60 3.33
C GLY A 229 -2.37 4.30 4.01
N ALA A 230 -1.68 3.22 3.67
CA ALA A 230 -2.06 1.85 4.05
C ALA A 230 -1.97 1.54 5.55
N ILE A 231 -1.25 2.34 6.35
CA ILE A 231 -1.30 2.22 7.83
C ILE A 231 -2.71 2.54 8.35
N ALA A 232 -3.41 3.46 7.69
CA ALA A 232 -4.76 3.85 8.06
C ALA A 232 -5.83 3.12 7.23
N LEU A 233 -5.64 3.04 5.92
CA LEU A 233 -6.63 2.52 4.97
C LEU A 233 -6.50 1.02 4.72
N GLY A 234 -5.40 0.41 5.14
CA GLY A 234 -5.16 -1.02 4.97
C GLY A 234 -4.35 -1.40 3.74
N HIS A 235 -3.88 -2.65 3.70
CA HIS A 235 -3.03 -3.20 2.64
C HIS A 235 -3.54 -4.54 2.09
N PRO A 236 -4.60 -4.54 1.27
CA PRO A 236 -5.04 -5.72 0.53
C PRO A 236 -4.02 -6.02 -0.58
N VAL A 237 -3.07 -6.92 -0.32
CA VAL A 237 -1.81 -7.08 -1.07
C VAL A 237 -2.02 -7.05 -2.60
N GLY A 238 -2.80 -7.98 -3.16
CA GLY A 238 -3.06 -8.08 -4.59
C GLY A 238 -3.87 -6.93 -5.20
N ALA A 239 -4.56 -6.12 -4.39
CA ALA A 239 -5.35 -4.97 -4.86
C ALA A 239 -4.63 -3.62 -4.70
N THR A 240 -3.66 -3.52 -3.77
CA THR A 240 -3.12 -2.25 -3.28
C THR A 240 -2.56 -1.37 -4.40
N GLY A 241 -1.82 -1.94 -5.35
CA GLY A 241 -1.26 -1.16 -6.46
C GLY A 241 -2.34 -0.44 -7.28
N ALA A 242 -3.50 -1.06 -7.49
CA ALA A 242 -4.62 -0.44 -8.17
C ALA A 242 -5.40 0.54 -7.26
N VAL A 243 -5.50 0.25 -5.96
CA VAL A 243 -6.11 1.15 -4.96
C VAL A 243 -5.36 2.48 -4.90
N ILE A 244 -4.03 2.46 -4.77
CA ILE A 244 -3.23 3.69 -4.65
C ILE A 244 -3.25 4.51 -5.95
N VAL A 245 -3.30 3.86 -7.12
CA VAL A 245 -3.48 4.58 -8.40
C VAL A 245 -4.86 5.22 -8.45
N THR A 246 -5.91 4.53 -8.01
CA THR A 246 -7.27 5.09 -7.96
C THR A 246 -7.31 6.34 -7.09
N LYS A 247 -6.76 6.26 -5.86
CA LYS A 247 -6.64 7.41 -4.96
C LYS A 247 -5.88 8.56 -5.60
N LEU A 248 -4.73 8.28 -6.22
CA LEU A 248 -3.91 9.29 -6.88
C LEU A 248 -4.68 10.04 -7.97
N LEU A 249 -5.35 9.32 -8.87
CA LEU A 249 -6.07 9.92 -9.99
C LEU A 249 -7.25 10.78 -9.52
N HIS A 250 -8.02 10.30 -8.56
CA HIS A 250 -9.12 11.07 -7.98
C HIS A 250 -8.63 12.31 -7.24
N GLU A 251 -7.49 12.23 -6.54
CA GLU A 251 -6.92 13.37 -5.83
C GLU A 251 -6.29 14.39 -6.79
N LEU A 252 -5.66 13.97 -7.89
CA LEU A 252 -5.20 14.87 -8.96
C LEU A 252 -6.37 15.65 -9.57
N ILE A 253 -7.51 14.99 -9.79
CA ILE A 253 -8.74 15.64 -10.30
C ILE A 253 -9.26 16.65 -9.27
N ARG A 254 -9.39 16.24 -8.00
CA ARG A 254 -9.91 17.08 -6.91
C ARG A 254 -9.06 18.32 -6.66
N SER A 255 -7.74 18.16 -6.70
CA SER A 255 -6.76 19.22 -6.43
C SER A 255 -6.36 20.02 -7.68
N ASN A 256 -6.87 19.65 -8.85
CA ASN A 256 -6.45 20.17 -10.15
C ASN A 256 -4.94 19.98 -10.44
N GLY A 257 -4.28 19.03 -9.78
CA GLY A 257 -2.88 18.66 -10.04
C GLY A 257 -2.70 18.00 -11.41
N ARG A 258 -1.48 18.01 -11.95
CA ARG A 258 -1.14 17.48 -13.28
C ARG A 258 -0.44 16.13 -13.20
N TYR A 259 0.73 16.06 -12.58
CA TYR A 259 1.53 14.83 -12.55
C TYR A 259 1.47 14.16 -11.18
N GLY A 260 1.31 12.84 -11.18
CA GLY A 260 1.29 12.03 -9.97
C GLY A 260 2.17 10.79 -10.05
N ILE A 261 2.72 10.37 -8.91
CA ILE A 261 3.44 9.11 -8.74
C ILE A 261 2.61 8.15 -7.91
N ALA A 262 2.50 6.89 -8.35
CA ALA A 262 2.07 5.78 -7.49
C ALA A 262 3.21 4.75 -7.40
N THR A 263 3.67 4.44 -6.19
CA THR A 263 4.81 3.53 -5.96
C THR A 263 4.60 2.61 -4.76
N MET A 264 5.14 1.39 -4.82
CA MET A 264 5.08 0.43 -3.71
C MET A 264 6.25 -0.55 -3.73
N CYS A 265 6.64 -1.00 -2.52
CA CYS A 265 7.54 -2.13 -2.34
C CYS A 265 6.81 -3.46 -2.59
N ILE A 266 7.58 -4.51 -2.83
CA ILE A 266 7.07 -5.85 -3.11
C ILE A 266 7.97 -6.86 -2.39
N GLY A 267 7.36 -7.78 -1.64
CA GLY A 267 8.06 -8.87 -0.95
C GLY A 267 8.94 -9.69 -1.89
N GLY A 268 10.06 -10.20 -1.38
CA GLY A 268 11.07 -10.86 -2.20
C GLY A 268 12.07 -9.92 -2.87
N GLY A 269 11.98 -8.60 -2.65
CA GLY A 269 13.02 -7.64 -3.03
C GLY A 269 12.74 -6.90 -4.34
N GLN A 270 11.56 -6.30 -4.50
CA GLN A 270 11.25 -5.50 -5.67
C GLN A 270 10.51 -4.21 -5.31
N GLY A 271 10.40 -3.30 -6.27
CA GLY A 271 9.46 -2.20 -6.22
C GLY A 271 8.97 -1.83 -7.61
N ILE A 272 7.80 -1.21 -7.65
CA ILE A 272 7.14 -0.75 -8.87
C ILE A 272 6.71 0.70 -8.72
N THR A 273 6.90 1.47 -9.78
CA THR A 273 6.45 2.86 -9.85
C THR A 273 5.73 3.12 -11.16
N THR A 274 4.62 3.84 -11.10
CA THR A 274 3.88 4.37 -12.25
C THR A 274 3.74 5.90 -12.12
N ILE A 275 3.83 6.59 -13.25
CA ILE A 275 3.67 8.04 -13.35
C ILE A 275 2.46 8.33 -14.21
N TRP A 276 1.57 9.17 -13.70
CA TRP A 276 0.30 9.53 -14.35
C TRP A 276 0.23 11.03 -14.60
N GLU A 277 -0.42 11.42 -15.70
CA GLU A 277 -0.75 12.80 -16.02
C GLU A 277 -2.28 12.92 -16.12
N ARG A 278 -2.87 13.85 -15.36
CA ARG A 278 -4.30 14.19 -15.51
C ARG A 278 -4.51 14.96 -16.83
N ILE A 279 -5.60 14.64 -17.52
CA ILE A 279 -6.04 15.30 -18.76
C ILE A 279 -7.08 16.39 -18.43
#